data_AF-A0A6A6XI35-F1
#
_entry.id   AF-A0A6A6XI35-F1
#
_cell.length_a   1.000
_cell.length_b   1.000
_cell.length_c   1.000
_cell.angle_alpha   90.00
_cell.angle_beta   90.00
_cell.angle_gamma   90.00
#
_symmetry.space_group_name_H-M   'P 1'
#
loop_
_entity.id
_entity.type
_entity.pdbx_description
1 polymer ?
#
loop_
_entity_poly.entity_id
_entity_poly.type
_entity_poly.pdbx_seq_one_letter_code
_entity_poly.pdbx_strand_id
1 'polypeptide(L)'
;MATKSTVIRACSLQKFTAEFSFNQTVLETNVKAFNPEYHKEKPKTWPLITAEALRLADKKEYDGEKNLPTNVAYDETIIQIWLSKNLHAIWLQGCAGAEGPSKLLGFLGYPFTFETSGALREVQEMTESDYDKWVRCDFPEITNASAYPRCRRSSSDDKTVSPKIAFEQVMQRLAKSGGSPLSEIDRVERKLQLEMMRANAAETKTNANEEHFRGMLTEIMKQKILVEEHIGAIENQCKKETERVESLEQRLKTDSKRASEAEAKAQTLEAQSKTERARADIAEGEVKTLKQQLEQRDRQLARAQKETAEANQRIVEIWTRMKKTDTSEASPTGKRSAPGGDAEEERVLKRSKTVSM
;
A
#
# COMPACT_ATOMS: atom_id res chain seq x y z
N MET A 1 36.90 35.28 12.62
CA MET A 1 35.61 35.72 12.06
C MET A 1 34.58 34.66 12.41
N ALA A 2 33.34 35.03 12.77
CA ALA A 2 32.29 34.04 12.97
C ALA A 2 31.75 33.58 11.61
N THR A 3 31.95 32.31 11.25
CA THR A 3 31.26 31.69 10.12
C THR A 3 29.77 31.61 10.44
N LYS A 4 28.92 32.17 9.58
CA LYS A 4 27.47 31.97 9.68
C LYS A 4 27.19 30.52 9.29
N SER A 5 26.77 29.70 10.26
CA SER A 5 26.39 28.30 10.02
C SER A 5 25.30 28.24 8.94
N THR A 6 25.57 27.55 7.84
CA THR A 6 24.69 27.50 6.67
C THR A 6 23.64 26.42 6.86
N VAL A 7 22.57 26.75 7.57
CA VAL A 7 21.42 25.86 7.79
C VAL A 7 20.57 25.76 6.52
N ILE A 8 20.32 24.53 6.06
CA ILE A 8 19.51 24.21 4.87
C ILE A 8 18.12 23.77 5.35
N ARG A 9 17.08 24.55 5.07
CA ARG A 9 15.70 24.22 5.48
C ARG A 9 14.96 23.50 4.37
N ALA A 10 14.22 22.43 4.67
CA ALA A 10 13.41 21.71 3.68
C ALA A 10 12.40 22.66 3.00
N CYS A 11 11.78 23.55 3.77
CA CYS A 11 10.87 24.58 3.27
C CYS A 11 11.52 25.68 2.40
N SER A 12 12.86 25.73 2.30
CA SER A 12 13.59 26.62 1.40
C SER A 12 14.03 25.96 0.08
N LEU A 13 13.79 24.66 -0.07
CA LEU A 13 14.05 23.92 -1.31
C LEU A 13 12.93 24.17 -2.34
N GLN A 14 13.24 23.98 -3.62
CA GLN A 14 12.27 24.09 -4.71
C GLN A 14 11.19 23.00 -4.57
N LYS A 15 9.91 23.41 -4.47
CA LYS A 15 8.78 22.46 -4.43
C LYS A 15 8.70 21.66 -5.73
N PHE A 16 8.58 20.34 -5.63
CA PHE A 16 8.41 19.46 -6.79
C PHE A 16 6.99 19.56 -7.35
N THR A 17 6.86 19.86 -8.64
CA THR A 17 5.55 19.98 -9.32
C THR A 17 5.42 19.11 -10.58
N ALA A 18 6.34 18.15 -10.77
CA ALA A 18 6.27 17.15 -11.83
C ALA A 18 5.66 15.83 -11.32
N GLU A 19 5.55 14.83 -12.18
CA GLU A 19 4.97 13.53 -11.83
C GLU A 19 5.82 12.78 -10.80
N PHE A 20 5.25 12.50 -9.63
CA PHE A 20 5.89 11.73 -8.56
C PHE A 20 5.78 10.22 -8.84
N SER A 21 6.78 9.46 -8.40
CA SER A 21 6.77 7.99 -8.45
C SER A 21 7.35 7.40 -7.17
N PHE A 22 6.78 6.28 -6.72
CA PHE A 22 7.33 5.48 -5.63
C PHE A 22 8.51 4.59 -6.07
N ASN A 23 8.83 4.54 -7.36
CA ASN A 23 10.04 3.89 -7.86
C ASN A 23 11.21 4.89 -7.88
N GLN A 24 12.27 4.60 -7.13
CA GLN A 24 13.47 5.46 -7.00
C GLN A 24 14.02 5.93 -8.36
N THR A 25 14.24 5.01 -9.30
CA THR A 25 14.86 5.31 -10.59
C THR A 25 13.98 6.20 -11.47
N VAL A 26 12.66 5.98 -11.43
CA VAL A 26 11.68 6.82 -12.14
C VAL A 26 11.59 8.20 -11.50
N LEU A 27 11.55 8.27 -10.16
CA LEU A 27 11.55 9.55 -9.45
C LEU A 27 12.83 10.36 -9.72
N GLU A 28 14.02 9.75 -9.64
CA GLU A 28 15.28 10.43 -9.95
C GLU A 28 15.33 10.94 -11.41
N THR A 29 14.72 10.20 -12.34
CA THR A 29 14.58 10.66 -13.74
C THR A 29 13.67 11.88 -13.84
N ASN A 30 12.49 11.84 -13.21
CA ASN A 30 11.52 12.94 -13.22
C ASN A 30 12.04 14.18 -12.46
N VAL A 31 12.75 13.98 -11.35
CA VAL A 31 13.42 15.03 -10.57
C VAL A 31 14.54 15.67 -11.38
N LYS A 32 15.34 14.91 -12.12
CA LYS A 32 16.40 15.47 -12.98
C LYS A 32 15.87 16.19 -14.22
N ALA A 33 14.69 15.81 -14.72
CA ALA A 33 13.98 16.53 -15.77
C ALA A 33 13.37 17.85 -15.25
N PHE A 34 12.90 17.87 -13.99
CA PHE A 34 12.35 19.06 -13.32
C PHE A 34 13.43 20.06 -12.86
N ASN A 35 14.52 19.54 -12.27
CA ASN A 35 15.69 20.31 -11.84
C ASN A 35 16.97 19.70 -12.45
N PRO A 36 17.50 20.25 -13.55
CA PRO A 36 18.74 19.77 -14.17
C PRO A 36 19.98 19.83 -13.28
N GLU A 37 19.99 20.65 -12.21
CA GLU A 37 21.09 20.73 -11.24
C GLU A 37 21.02 19.62 -10.16
N TYR A 38 19.96 18.80 -10.15
CA TYR A 38 19.77 17.72 -9.18
C TYR A 38 20.94 16.73 -9.17
N HIS A 39 21.46 16.48 -7.97
CA HIS A 39 22.47 15.47 -7.70
C HIS A 39 22.14 14.73 -6.40
N LYS A 40 22.02 13.40 -6.45
CA LYS A 40 21.67 12.58 -5.28
C LYS A 40 22.59 12.85 -4.07
N GLU A 41 23.89 13.01 -4.28
CA GLU A 41 24.89 13.31 -3.23
C GLU A 41 24.91 14.78 -2.77
N LYS A 42 24.00 15.65 -3.25
CA LYS A 42 23.95 17.06 -2.88
C LYS A 42 22.55 17.46 -2.41
N PRO A 43 22.20 17.24 -1.13
CA PRO A 43 20.92 17.64 -0.54
C PRO A 43 20.45 19.08 -0.80
N LYS A 44 21.36 20.03 -1.05
CA LYS A 44 21.03 21.41 -1.46
C LYS A 44 20.33 21.51 -2.83
N THR A 45 20.39 20.45 -3.64
CA THR A 45 19.78 20.35 -4.99
C THR A 45 18.51 19.51 -5.03
N TRP A 46 18.16 18.86 -3.92
CA TRP A 46 16.96 18.03 -3.81
C TRP A 46 15.71 18.92 -3.80
N PRO A 47 14.64 18.55 -4.51
CA PRO A 47 13.37 19.25 -4.40
C PRO A 47 12.61 18.82 -3.13
N LEU A 48 11.66 19.66 -2.70
CA LEU A 48 10.70 19.33 -1.66
C LEU A 48 9.46 18.67 -2.28
N ILE A 49 9.27 17.38 -1.99
CA ILE A 49 8.07 16.63 -2.31
C ILE A 49 6.96 17.00 -1.31
N THR A 50 5.83 17.50 -1.81
CA THR A 50 4.67 17.91 -0.98
C THR A 50 3.54 16.88 -1.02
N ALA A 51 2.63 16.91 -0.03
CA ALA A 51 1.48 16.00 0.00
C ALA A 51 0.60 16.10 -1.27
N GLU A 52 0.54 17.28 -1.88
CA GLU A 52 -0.14 17.51 -3.15
C GLU A 52 0.50 16.77 -4.33
N ALA A 53 1.84 16.70 -4.40
CA ALA A 53 2.55 15.98 -5.46
C ALA A 53 2.28 14.46 -5.40
N LEU A 54 2.22 13.87 -4.19
CA LEU A 54 1.82 12.48 -3.99
C LEU A 54 0.36 12.26 -4.41
N ARG A 55 -0.54 13.16 -3.99
CA ARG A 55 -1.98 13.10 -4.32
C ARG A 55 -2.24 13.16 -5.82
N LEU A 56 -1.48 13.97 -6.57
CA LEU A 56 -1.59 14.08 -8.03
C LEU A 56 -1.15 12.78 -8.74
N ALA A 57 -0.08 12.14 -8.26
CA ALA A 57 0.41 10.89 -8.85
C ALA A 57 -0.49 9.68 -8.55
N ASP A 58 -0.82 9.45 -7.27
CA ASP A 58 -1.55 8.24 -6.84
C ASP A 58 -3.09 8.39 -6.93
N LYS A 59 -3.59 9.60 -7.23
CA LYS A 59 -5.02 9.99 -7.27
C LYS A 59 -5.79 9.78 -5.96
N LYS A 60 -5.08 9.54 -4.87
CA LYS A 60 -5.59 9.41 -3.49
C LYS A 60 -4.67 10.15 -2.52
N GLU A 61 -5.13 10.40 -1.31
CA GLU A 61 -4.24 10.84 -0.24
C GLU A 61 -3.28 9.71 0.14
N TYR A 62 -2.08 10.08 0.59
CA TYR A 62 -1.05 9.12 0.97
C TYR A 62 -1.38 8.49 2.33
N ASP A 63 -1.36 7.16 2.38
CA ASP A 63 -1.78 6.34 3.52
C ASP A 63 -0.63 5.84 4.40
N GLY A 64 0.62 6.01 3.95
CA GLY A 64 1.82 5.50 4.62
C GLY A 64 2.18 4.05 4.27
N GLU A 65 1.39 3.33 3.45
CA GLU A 65 1.64 1.91 3.17
C GLU A 65 2.78 1.70 2.16
N LYS A 66 2.95 2.63 1.21
CA LYS A 66 4.06 2.60 0.25
C LYS A 66 5.30 3.23 0.89
N ASN A 67 6.44 2.54 0.82
CA ASN A 67 7.73 3.11 1.21
C ASN A 67 8.06 4.35 0.38
N LEU A 68 8.62 5.36 1.05
CA LEU A 68 9.10 6.56 0.39
C LEU A 68 10.46 6.28 -0.30
N PRO A 69 10.67 6.78 -1.53
CA PRO A 69 12.00 6.98 -2.11
C PRO A 69 12.94 7.79 -1.21
N THR A 70 14.24 7.69 -1.45
CA THR A 70 15.29 8.51 -0.79
C THR A 70 15.86 9.54 -1.77
N ASN A 71 16.90 10.28 -1.37
CA ASN A 71 17.56 11.31 -2.19
C ASN A 71 16.69 12.51 -2.58
N VAL A 72 15.56 12.72 -1.89
CA VAL A 72 14.68 13.90 -2.02
C VAL A 72 14.23 14.37 -0.63
N ALA A 73 13.80 15.62 -0.51
CA ALA A 73 13.21 16.12 0.74
C ALA A 73 11.70 15.89 0.73
N TYR A 74 11.11 15.57 1.89
CA TYR A 74 9.66 15.39 2.05
C TYR A 74 9.09 16.41 3.02
N ASP A 75 7.90 16.91 2.71
CA ASP A 75 7.05 17.65 3.63
C ASP A 75 6.75 16.83 4.89
N GLU A 76 6.69 17.50 6.04
CA GLU A 76 6.62 16.87 7.36
C GLU A 76 5.40 15.96 7.51
N THR A 77 4.28 16.37 6.91
CA THR A 77 3.01 15.63 6.89
C THR A 77 3.15 14.23 6.27
N ILE A 78 3.88 14.09 5.15
CA ILE A 78 4.15 12.81 4.49
C ILE A 78 4.97 11.90 5.41
N ILE A 79 6.00 12.47 6.02
CA ILE A 79 6.92 11.76 6.92
C ILE A 79 6.18 11.25 8.15
N GLN A 80 5.38 12.08 8.82
CA GLN A 80 4.59 11.66 9.98
C GLN A 80 3.63 10.51 9.62
N ILE A 81 2.97 10.58 8.46
CA ILE A 81 2.09 9.50 7.96
C ILE A 81 2.89 8.21 7.70
N TRP A 82 4.00 8.26 6.96
CA TRP A 82 4.85 7.09 6.70
C TRP A 82 5.37 6.46 7.99
N LEU A 83 5.84 7.29 8.94
CA LEU A 83 6.31 6.82 10.24
C LEU A 83 5.19 6.19 11.06
N SER A 84 3.96 6.71 11.04
CA SER A 84 2.82 6.11 11.77
C SER A 84 2.54 4.65 11.38
N LYS A 85 2.91 4.25 10.15
CA LYS A 85 2.79 2.88 9.64
C LYS A 85 4.08 2.07 9.79
N ASN A 86 5.23 2.69 9.53
CA ASN A 86 6.50 1.98 9.33
C ASN A 86 7.48 2.07 10.50
N LEU A 87 7.17 2.82 11.58
CA LEU A 87 8.05 2.92 12.76
C LEU A 87 8.51 1.54 13.26
N HIS A 88 7.56 0.60 13.36
CA HIS A 88 7.84 -0.73 13.88
C HIS A 88 8.78 -1.54 12.96
N ALA A 89 8.73 -1.33 11.64
CA ALA A 89 9.63 -1.96 10.69
C ALA A 89 11.04 -1.34 10.76
N ILE A 90 11.13 0.00 10.75
CA ILE A 90 12.40 0.74 10.83
C ILE A 90 13.17 0.39 12.10
N TRP A 91 12.47 0.28 13.24
CA TRP A 91 13.09 -0.14 14.50
C TRP A 91 13.49 -1.62 14.49
N LEU A 92 12.59 -2.54 14.12
CA LEU A 92 12.91 -3.99 14.07
C LEU A 92 14.10 -4.31 13.15
N GLN A 93 14.22 -3.65 12.00
CA GLN A 93 15.27 -3.93 11.02
C GLN A 93 16.68 -3.54 11.50
N GLY A 94 16.79 -2.80 12.62
CA GLY A 94 18.05 -2.57 13.33
C GLY A 94 18.18 -3.30 14.69
N CYS A 95 17.15 -4.04 15.14
CA CYS A 95 17.15 -4.69 16.47
C CYS A 95 17.97 -5.98 16.55
N ALA A 96 18.83 -6.27 15.57
CA ALA A 96 19.83 -7.34 15.63
C ALA A 96 21.04 -6.96 16.50
N GLY A 97 20.81 -6.74 17.80
CA GLY A 97 21.85 -6.77 18.84
C GLY A 97 22.63 -5.48 19.14
N ALA A 98 22.38 -4.35 18.47
CA ALA A 98 23.06 -3.08 18.75
C ALA A 98 22.14 -1.85 18.65
N GLU A 99 22.33 -0.85 19.52
CA GLU A 99 21.48 0.35 19.59
C GLU A 99 21.66 1.37 18.45
N GLY A 100 22.38 1.00 17.37
CA GLY A 100 22.90 1.91 16.34
C GLY A 100 22.28 1.81 14.93
N PRO A 101 22.11 0.63 14.30
CA PRO A 101 21.87 0.54 12.86
C PRO A 101 20.58 1.19 12.34
N SER A 102 19.44 1.01 13.04
CA SER A 102 18.14 1.56 12.64
C SER A 102 18.11 3.10 12.68
N LYS A 103 18.80 3.70 13.66
CA LYS A 103 18.93 5.16 13.81
C LYS A 103 19.71 5.80 12.65
N LEU A 104 20.75 5.11 12.17
CA LEU A 104 21.55 5.56 11.02
C LEU A 104 20.77 5.51 9.70
N LEU A 105 19.95 4.47 9.49
CA LEU A 105 19.14 4.33 8.26
C LEU A 105 18.17 5.51 8.06
N GLY A 106 17.55 6.00 9.13
CA GLY A 106 16.68 7.19 9.08
C GLY A 106 17.44 8.44 8.62
N PHE A 107 18.61 8.71 9.20
CA PHE A 107 19.45 9.85 8.82
C PHE A 107 20.02 9.75 7.40
N LEU A 108 20.44 8.56 6.97
CA LEU A 108 20.97 8.34 5.63
C LEU A 108 19.89 8.54 4.56
N GLY A 109 18.69 8.00 4.75
CA GLY A 109 17.58 8.15 3.80
C GLY A 109 16.94 9.55 3.78
N TYR A 110 16.79 10.17 4.96
CA TYR A 110 16.01 11.41 5.13
C TYR A 110 16.73 12.41 6.07
N PRO A 111 17.91 12.96 5.70
CA PRO A 111 18.74 13.81 6.57
C PRO A 111 18.10 15.14 6.99
N PHE A 112 17.09 15.63 6.26
CA PHE A 112 16.27 16.77 6.65
C PHE A 112 15.24 16.45 7.74
N THR A 113 14.91 15.17 7.94
CA THR A 113 13.91 14.68 8.89
C THR A 113 14.55 14.20 10.18
N PHE A 114 15.66 13.47 10.07
CA PHE A 114 16.35 12.89 11.22
C PHE A 114 17.63 13.65 11.57
N GLU A 115 17.98 13.62 12.85
CA GLU A 115 19.31 13.95 13.34
C GLU A 115 20.32 12.82 13.08
N THR A 116 21.62 13.10 13.23
CA THR A 116 22.66 12.05 13.24
C THR A 116 22.57 11.11 14.45
N SER A 117 21.72 11.42 15.42
CA SER A 117 21.34 10.55 16.54
C SER A 117 20.25 9.52 16.17
N GLY A 118 19.61 9.68 15.01
CA GLY A 118 18.37 8.99 14.62
C GLY A 118 17.10 9.50 15.30
N ALA A 119 17.17 10.58 16.08
CA ALA A 119 15.99 11.29 16.56
C ALA A 119 15.28 12.02 15.41
N LEU A 120 13.96 12.16 15.50
CA LEU A 120 13.17 13.02 14.62
C LEU A 120 13.45 14.49 15.00
N ARG A 121 13.70 15.37 14.02
CA ARG A 121 13.90 16.80 14.27
C ARG A 121 12.56 17.51 14.50
N GLU A 122 12.54 18.47 15.44
CA GLU A 122 11.40 19.39 15.63
C GLU A 122 11.22 20.38 14.45
N VAL A 123 12.28 20.61 13.68
CA VAL A 123 12.28 21.47 12.49
C VAL A 123 12.98 20.73 11.36
N GLN A 124 12.36 20.68 10.18
CA GLN A 124 12.96 20.07 8.99
C GLN A 124 14.12 20.91 8.42
N GLU A 125 15.25 20.92 9.13
CA GLU A 125 16.46 21.62 8.72
C GLU A 125 17.71 20.78 8.98
N MET A 126 18.63 20.81 8.01
CA MET A 126 19.93 20.17 8.11
C MET A 126 21.00 21.23 8.36
N THR A 127 21.77 21.06 9.44
CA THR A 127 22.89 21.94 9.76
C THR A 127 24.08 21.65 8.83
N GLU A 128 25.00 22.61 8.71
CA GLU A 128 26.24 22.44 7.94
C GLU A 128 27.11 21.28 8.50
N SER A 129 27.07 21.04 9.82
CA SER A 129 27.74 19.87 10.43
C SER A 129 27.06 18.54 10.10
N ASP A 130 25.74 18.52 9.96
CA ASP A 130 25.00 17.31 9.59
C ASP A 130 25.16 16.99 8.11
N TYR A 131 25.16 18.02 7.26
CA TYR A 131 25.52 17.91 5.84
C TYR A 131 26.90 17.28 5.66
N ASP A 132 27.90 17.76 6.42
CA ASP A 132 29.26 17.20 6.37
C ASP A 132 29.32 15.73 6.82
N LYS A 133 28.63 15.34 7.90
CA LYS A 133 28.56 13.92 8.32
C LYS A 133 27.89 13.04 7.27
N TRP A 134 26.78 13.51 6.67
CA TRP A 134 26.03 12.78 5.65
C TRP A 134 26.83 12.62 4.36
N VAL A 135 27.48 13.69 3.87
CA VAL A 135 28.26 13.66 2.62
C VAL A 135 29.52 12.82 2.73
N ARG A 136 30.21 12.85 3.88
CA ARG A 136 31.44 12.07 4.06
C ARG A 136 31.19 10.58 4.30
N CYS A 137 30.02 10.24 4.86
CA CYS A 137 29.77 8.95 5.49
C CYS A 137 30.86 8.56 6.54
N ASP A 138 31.49 9.57 7.17
CA ASP A 138 32.41 9.45 8.32
C ASP A 138 31.63 9.07 9.61
N PHE A 139 30.79 8.05 9.51
CA PHE A 139 30.34 7.31 10.68
C PHE A 139 31.52 6.46 11.12
N PRO A 140 31.94 6.50 12.40
CA PRO A 140 32.96 5.59 12.89
C PRO A 140 32.49 4.17 12.59
N GLU A 141 33.32 3.40 11.88
CA GLU A 141 32.94 2.07 11.39
C GLU A 141 32.30 1.27 12.53
N ILE A 142 31.17 0.61 12.27
CA ILE A 142 30.67 -0.48 13.10
C ILE A 142 31.55 -1.72 12.84
N THR A 143 32.86 -1.53 13.08
CA THR A 143 33.76 -2.61 13.47
C THR A 143 33.12 -3.29 14.67
N ASN A 144 33.08 -4.62 14.66
CA ASN A 144 32.54 -5.42 15.77
C ASN A 144 33.48 -5.42 17.00
N ALA A 145 34.16 -4.30 17.24
CA ALA A 145 35.14 -4.06 18.29
C ALA A 145 34.48 -3.76 19.63
N SER A 146 33.61 -4.67 20.08
CA SER A 146 33.44 -5.02 21.49
C SER A 146 33.41 -3.85 22.47
N ALA A 147 32.51 -2.88 22.24
CA ALA A 147 32.30 -1.72 23.08
C ALA A 147 31.54 -2.07 24.37
N TYR A 148 32.03 -3.06 25.13
CA TYR A 148 31.65 -3.23 26.52
C TYR A 148 31.82 -1.89 27.25
N PRO A 149 30.88 -1.48 28.12
CA PRO A 149 31.05 -0.28 28.91
C PRO A 149 32.29 -0.46 29.80
N ARG A 150 33.41 0.21 29.44
CA ARG A 150 34.56 0.32 30.33
C ARG A 150 34.06 1.04 31.58
N CYS A 151 33.85 0.28 32.66
CA CYS A 151 33.51 0.83 33.95
C CYS A 151 34.46 1.99 34.24
N ARG A 152 33.91 3.19 34.50
CA ARG A 152 34.64 4.27 35.14
C ARG A 152 35.11 3.77 36.49
N ARG A 153 36.28 3.14 36.56
CA ARG A 153 36.99 3.00 37.82
C ARG A 153 37.26 4.42 38.30
N SER A 154 36.66 4.72 39.43
CA SER A 154 36.86 5.93 40.21
C SER A 154 38.34 6.30 40.28
N SER A 155 38.64 7.60 40.16
CA SER A 155 39.93 8.15 40.52
C SER A 155 40.21 7.89 42.01
N SER A 156 41.03 6.88 42.28
CA SER A 156 41.70 6.63 43.56
C SER A 156 43.19 6.54 43.29
N ASP A 157 44.00 7.26 44.05
CA ASP A 157 45.44 7.46 43.78
C ASP A 157 46.24 6.15 43.70
N ASP A 158 46.50 5.67 42.49
CA ASP A 158 47.40 4.55 42.24
C ASP A 158 48.71 5.04 41.59
N LYS A 159 49.76 5.09 42.40
CA LYS A 159 51.10 5.57 42.02
C LYS A 159 51.81 4.49 41.21
N THR A 160 51.38 4.34 39.96
CA THR A 160 51.92 3.41 38.96
C THR A 160 53.37 3.77 38.60
N VAL A 161 54.31 3.32 39.44
CA VAL A 161 55.74 3.39 39.18
C VAL A 161 56.04 2.62 37.89
N SER A 162 56.36 3.34 36.81
CA SER A 162 56.75 2.74 35.54
C SER A 162 57.81 1.63 35.75
N PRO A 163 57.73 0.48 35.07
CA PRO A 163 58.69 -0.62 35.24
C PRO A 163 60.15 -0.19 35.09
N LYS A 164 60.41 0.85 34.27
CA LYS A 164 61.74 1.46 34.12
C LYS A 164 62.21 2.18 35.39
N ILE A 165 61.33 2.94 36.04
CA ILE A 165 61.60 3.64 37.31
C ILE A 165 61.75 2.61 38.45
N ALA A 166 60.93 1.56 38.47
CA ALA A 166 61.08 0.46 39.43
C ALA A 166 62.44 -0.23 39.28
N PHE A 167 62.87 -0.53 38.05
CA PHE A 167 64.19 -1.07 37.76
C PHE A 167 65.33 -0.13 38.20
N GLU A 168 65.24 1.16 37.86
CA GLU A 168 66.22 2.18 38.28
C GLU A 168 66.30 2.34 39.80
N GLN A 169 65.17 2.25 40.53
CA GLN A 169 65.15 2.27 42.00
C GLN A 169 65.76 1.00 42.61
N VAL A 170 65.52 -0.18 42.03
CA VAL A 170 66.18 -1.44 42.46
C VAL A 170 67.68 -1.37 42.22
N MET A 171 68.12 -0.91 41.04
CA MET A 171 69.54 -0.73 40.73
C MET A 171 70.21 0.31 41.63
N GLN A 172 69.54 1.43 41.96
CA GLN A 172 70.05 2.39 42.93
C GLN A 172 70.14 1.82 44.36
N ARG A 173 69.21 0.94 44.77
CA ARG A 173 69.29 0.27 46.09
C ARG A 173 70.49 -0.67 46.13
N LEU A 174 70.70 -1.49 45.09
CA LEU A 174 71.86 -2.38 44.97
C LEU A 174 73.20 -1.62 44.92
N ALA A 175 73.23 -0.45 44.27
CA ALA A 175 74.42 0.41 44.23
C ALA A 175 74.68 1.16 45.57
N LYS A 176 73.65 1.36 46.40
CA LYS A 176 73.77 2.03 47.71
C LYS A 176 73.96 1.06 48.88
N SER A 177 73.65 -0.23 48.71
CA SER A 177 74.03 -1.29 49.66
C SER A 177 75.51 -1.66 49.50
N GLY A 178 76.41 -0.75 49.87
CA GLY A 178 77.84 -1.02 49.93
C GLY A 178 78.17 -2.02 51.05
N GLY A 179 78.35 -3.30 50.70
CA GLY A 179 78.64 -4.34 51.68
C GLY A 179 79.02 -5.68 51.07
N SER A 180 80.29 -6.07 51.26
CA SER A 180 80.91 -7.36 50.93
C SER A 180 81.04 -7.73 49.44
N PRO A 181 82.15 -8.34 49.00
CA PRO A 181 82.21 -9.04 47.72
C PRO A 181 81.38 -10.32 47.81
N LEU A 182 80.11 -10.26 47.38
CA LEU A 182 79.32 -11.45 47.05
C LEU A 182 80.12 -12.34 46.10
N SER A 183 80.10 -13.65 46.33
CA SER A 183 80.93 -14.58 45.58
C SER A 183 80.49 -14.63 44.11
N GLU A 184 81.40 -15.03 43.22
CA GLU A 184 81.05 -15.24 41.82
C GLU A 184 79.97 -16.34 41.67
N ILE A 185 79.88 -17.25 42.63
CA ILE A 185 78.83 -18.28 42.75
C ILE A 185 77.45 -17.62 42.97
N ASP A 186 77.31 -16.71 43.94
CA ASP A 186 76.05 -15.96 44.18
C ASP A 186 75.57 -15.23 42.92
N ARG A 187 76.52 -14.73 42.12
CA ARG A 187 76.26 -13.99 40.88
C ARG A 187 75.86 -14.92 39.72
N VAL A 188 76.37 -16.15 39.69
CA VAL A 188 75.97 -17.20 38.74
C VAL A 188 74.60 -17.78 39.11
N GLU A 189 74.34 -18.05 40.39
CA GLU A 189 73.06 -18.60 40.84
C GLU A 189 71.89 -17.65 40.55
N ARG A 190 72.05 -16.35 40.82
CA ARG A 190 71.04 -15.33 40.45
C ARG A 190 70.83 -15.22 38.94
N LYS A 191 71.85 -15.46 38.10
CA LYS A 191 71.66 -15.52 36.64
C LYS A 191 70.82 -16.74 36.25
N LEU A 192 71.14 -17.91 36.80
CA LEU A 192 70.40 -19.15 36.54
C LEU A 192 68.93 -19.02 36.96
N GLN A 193 68.66 -18.48 38.15
CA GLN A 193 67.29 -18.18 38.60
C GLN A 193 66.55 -17.21 37.65
N LEU A 194 67.23 -16.16 37.16
CA LEU A 194 66.64 -15.23 36.18
C LEU A 194 66.39 -15.88 34.81
N GLU A 195 67.21 -16.83 34.37
CA GLU A 195 66.97 -17.59 33.13
C GLU A 195 65.82 -18.60 33.29
N MET A 196 65.73 -19.29 34.43
CA MET A 196 64.56 -20.13 34.76
C MET A 196 63.26 -19.31 34.82
N MET A 197 63.28 -18.13 35.45
CA MET A 197 62.11 -17.23 35.45
C MET A 197 61.74 -16.74 34.04
N ARG A 198 62.73 -16.53 33.15
CA ARG A 198 62.48 -16.16 31.75
C ARG A 198 61.91 -17.32 30.93
N ALA A 199 62.38 -18.55 31.16
CA ALA A 199 61.85 -19.75 30.51
C ALA A 199 60.37 -19.96 30.90
N ASN A 200 60.08 -19.95 32.21
CA ASN A 200 58.71 -20.11 32.72
C ASN A 200 57.79 -18.96 32.24
N ALA A 201 58.30 -17.73 32.11
CA ALA A 201 57.56 -16.59 31.57
C ALA A 201 57.34 -16.66 30.04
N ALA A 202 58.16 -17.42 29.30
CA ALA A 202 57.94 -17.71 27.89
C ALA A 202 56.89 -18.83 27.71
N GLU A 203 56.99 -19.91 28.48
CA GLU A 203 56.07 -21.05 28.45
C GLU A 203 54.64 -20.65 28.88
N THR A 204 54.49 -19.92 29.99
CA THR A 204 53.18 -19.38 30.39
C THR A 204 52.58 -18.44 29.35
N LYS A 205 53.42 -17.73 28.58
CA LYS A 205 52.98 -16.87 27.47
C LYS A 205 52.56 -17.68 26.23
N THR A 206 53.25 -18.78 25.89
CA THR A 206 52.80 -19.67 24.80
C THR A 206 51.47 -20.33 25.14
N ASN A 207 51.34 -20.85 26.36
CA ASN A 207 50.13 -21.56 26.78
C ASN A 207 48.91 -20.61 26.80
N ALA A 208 49.06 -19.38 27.32
CA ALA A 208 48.01 -18.36 27.28
C ALA A 208 47.62 -17.94 25.84
N ASN A 209 48.57 -17.92 24.90
CA ASN A 209 48.26 -17.67 23.49
C ASN A 209 47.47 -18.84 22.87
N GLU A 210 47.84 -20.09 23.18
CA GLU A 210 47.13 -21.28 22.66
C GLU A 210 45.69 -21.38 23.20
N GLU A 211 45.46 -21.06 24.48
CA GLU A 211 44.11 -20.96 25.04
C GLU A 211 43.29 -19.86 24.37
N HIS A 212 43.89 -18.69 24.13
CA HIS A 212 43.26 -17.58 23.41
C HIS A 212 42.87 -17.96 21.96
N PHE A 213 43.77 -18.63 21.21
CA PHE A 213 43.45 -19.12 19.87
C PHE A 213 42.36 -20.21 19.89
N ARG A 214 42.38 -21.12 20.88
CA ARG A 214 41.34 -22.14 21.05
C ARG A 214 39.97 -21.51 21.33
N GLY A 215 39.92 -20.49 22.19
CA GLY A 215 38.73 -19.68 22.46
C GLY A 215 38.19 -19.00 21.19
N MET A 216 39.08 -18.34 20.43
CA MET A 216 38.74 -17.68 19.17
C MET A 216 38.17 -18.65 18.13
N LEU A 217 38.80 -19.81 17.92
CA LEU A 217 38.30 -20.85 17.01
C LEU A 217 36.94 -21.41 17.44
N THR A 218 36.73 -21.59 18.76
CA THR A 218 35.43 -22.04 19.31
C THR A 218 34.32 -21.02 19.02
N GLU A 219 34.63 -19.73 19.12
CA GLU A 219 33.65 -18.66 18.85
C GLU A 219 33.35 -18.52 17.34
N ILE A 220 34.36 -18.62 16.48
CA ILE A 220 34.19 -18.68 15.01
C ILE A 220 33.28 -19.86 14.61
N MET A 221 33.43 -21.02 15.26
CA MET A 221 32.55 -22.18 15.01
C MET A 221 31.09 -21.91 15.41
N LYS A 222 30.83 -21.26 16.55
CA LYS A 222 29.45 -20.87 16.93
C LYS A 222 28.84 -19.89 15.93
N GLN A 223 29.61 -18.86 15.55
CA GLN A 223 29.15 -17.85 14.60
C GLN A 223 28.85 -18.47 13.23
N LYS A 224 29.66 -19.44 12.78
CA LYS A 224 29.37 -20.21 11.57
C LYS A 224 28.04 -20.96 11.66
N ILE A 225 27.79 -21.69 12.76
CA ILE A 225 26.53 -22.44 12.96
C ILE A 225 25.32 -21.50 12.90
N LEU A 226 25.37 -20.37 13.62
CA LEU A 226 24.29 -19.37 13.61
C LEU A 226 24.05 -18.77 12.21
N VAL A 227 25.09 -18.60 11.40
CA VAL A 227 24.96 -18.15 10.00
C VAL A 227 24.34 -19.25 9.12
N GLU A 228 24.72 -20.51 9.30
CA GLU A 228 24.13 -21.65 8.57
C GLU A 228 22.64 -21.84 8.93
N GLU A 229 22.27 -21.67 10.20
CA GLU A 229 20.87 -21.66 10.66
C GLU A 229 20.05 -20.50 10.07
N HIS A 230 20.61 -19.28 10.05
CA HIS A 230 19.97 -18.13 9.42
C HIS A 230 19.81 -18.28 7.90
N ILE A 231 20.80 -18.83 7.19
CA ILE A 231 20.69 -19.14 5.76
C ILE A 231 19.55 -20.14 5.53
N GLY A 232 19.51 -21.25 6.28
CA GLY A 232 18.45 -22.23 6.18
C GLY A 232 17.06 -21.66 6.49
N ALA A 233 16.95 -20.72 7.43
CA ALA A 233 15.70 -20.01 7.71
C ALA A 233 15.25 -19.13 6.53
N ILE A 234 16.18 -18.38 5.93
CA ILE A 234 15.93 -17.52 4.76
C ILE A 234 15.52 -18.36 3.54
N GLU A 235 16.24 -19.44 3.23
CA GLU A 235 15.90 -20.35 2.13
C GLU A 235 14.49 -20.94 2.28
N ASN A 236 14.12 -21.37 3.50
CA ASN A 236 12.77 -21.86 3.79
C ASN A 236 11.70 -20.77 3.70
N GLN A 237 12.03 -19.50 3.97
CA GLN A 237 11.11 -18.38 3.77
C GLN A 237 10.95 -18.05 2.27
N CYS A 238 12.05 -17.96 1.52
CA CYS A 238 12.03 -17.75 0.08
C CYS A 238 11.20 -18.81 -0.63
N LYS A 239 11.37 -20.10 -0.29
CA LYS A 239 10.58 -21.21 -0.86
C LYS A 239 9.08 -21.04 -0.63
N LYS A 240 8.66 -20.66 0.59
CA LYS A 240 7.24 -20.42 0.92
C LYS A 240 6.65 -19.25 0.15
N GLU A 241 7.41 -18.17 -0.04
CA GLU A 241 6.94 -17.03 -0.83
C GLU A 241 6.90 -17.34 -2.33
N THR A 242 7.80 -18.18 -2.87
CA THR A 242 7.69 -18.71 -4.25
C THR A 242 6.41 -19.55 -4.42
N GLU A 243 6.17 -20.52 -3.53
CA GLU A 243 4.94 -21.34 -3.53
C GLU A 243 3.67 -20.47 -3.40
N ARG A 244 3.73 -19.37 -2.63
CA ARG A 244 2.66 -18.38 -2.51
C ARG A 244 2.43 -17.60 -3.82
N VAL A 245 3.50 -17.13 -4.47
CA VAL A 245 3.43 -16.38 -5.73
C VAL A 245 2.84 -17.25 -6.83
N GLU A 246 3.31 -18.49 -7.00
CA GLU A 246 2.74 -19.45 -7.96
C GLU A 246 1.24 -19.68 -7.74
N SER A 247 0.81 -19.80 -6.48
CA SER A 247 -0.62 -19.93 -6.14
C SER A 247 -1.44 -18.67 -6.49
N LEU A 248 -0.86 -17.48 -6.33
CA LEU A 248 -1.51 -16.21 -6.68
C LEU A 248 -1.60 -16.02 -8.20
N GLU A 249 -0.57 -16.38 -8.96
CA GLU A 249 -0.59 -16.36 -10.43
C GLU A 249 -1.65 -17.31 -11.01
N GLN A 250 -1.76 -18.53 -10.47
CA GLN A 250 -2.80 -19.48 -10.87
C GLN A 250 -4.22 -18.96 -10.60
N ARG A 251 -4.43 -18.28 -9.47
CA ARG A 251 -5.71 -17.60 -9.15
C ARG A 251 -5.99 -16.46 -10.12
N LEU A 252 -5.03 -15.55 -10.31
CA LEU A 252 -5.17 -14.39 -11.21
C LEU A 252 -5.47 -14.83 -12.66
N LYS A 253 -4.83 -15.90 -13.14
CA LYS A 253 -5.13 -16.52 -14.45
C LYS A 253 -6.55 -17.08 -14.52
N THR A 254 -7.04 -17.67 -13.43
CA THR A 254 -8.40 -18.21 -13.34
C THR A 254 -9.46 -17.10 -13.29
N ASP A 255 -9.22 -16.05 -12.53
CA ASP A 255 -10.17 -14.94 -12.37
C ASP A 255 -10.16 -13.99 -13.59
N SER A 256 -9.03 -13.84 -14.28
CA SER A 256 -8.96 -13.20 -15.60
C SER A 256 -9.81 -13.95 -16.63
N LYS A 257 -9.74 -15.28 -16.67
CA LYS A 257 -10.61 -16.11 -17.54
C LYS A 257 -12.10 -15.93 -17.20
N ARG A 258 -12.45 -15.92 -15.90
CA ARG A 258 -13.82 -15.68 -15.42
C ARG A 258 -14.34 -14.28 -15.80
N ALA A 259 -13.50 -13.25 -15.73
CA ALA A 259 -13.86 -11.89 -16.12
C ALA A 259 -14.18 -11.82 -17.63
N SER A 260 -13.32 -12.40 -18.48
CA SER A 260 -13.57 -12.47 -19.92
C SER A 260 -14.84 -13.26 -20.28
N GLU A 261 -15.10 -14.39 -19.59
CA GLU A 261 -16.34 -15.14 -19.75
C GLU A 261 -17.59 -14.37 -19.28
N ALA A 262 -17.47 -13.51 -18.26
CA ALA A 262 -18.56 -12.66 -17.78
C ALA A 262 -18.84 -11.50 -18.75
N GLU A 263 -17.79 -10.89 -19.31
CA GLU A 263 -17.90 -9.82 -20.29
C GLU A 263 -18.60 -10.31 -21.57
N ALA A 264 -18.18 -11.47 -22.12
CA ALA A 264 -18.82 -12.07 -23.29
C ALA A 264 -20.32 -12.38 -23.06
N LYS A 265 -20.69 -12.80 -21.84
CA LYS A 265 -22.10 -13.00 -21.45
C LYS A 265 -22.84 -11.67 -21.35
N ALA A 266 -22.22 -10.62 -20.79
CA ALA A 266 -22.81 -9.28 -20.70
C ALA A 266 -23.09 -8.70 -22.10
N GLN A 267 -22.13 -8.77 -23.03
CA GLN A 267 -22.31 -8.33 -24.42
C GLN A 267 -23.44 -9.09 -25.12
N THR A 268 -23.54 -10.42 -24.88
CA THR A 268 -24.63 -11.27 -25.41
C THR A 268 -26.00 -10.84 -24.88
N LEU A 269 -26.12 -10.59 -23.56
CA LEU A 269 -27.36 -10.13 -22.94
C LEU A 269 -27.75 -8.71 -23.38
N GLU A 270 -26.78 -7.82 -23.61
CA GLU A 270 -27.03 -6.48 -24.14
C GLU A 270 -27.59 -6.54 -25.56
N ALA A 271 -27.02 -7.41 -26.43
CA ALA A 271 -27.53 -7.65 -27.77
C ALA A 271 -28.96 -8.21 -27.74
N GLN A 272 -29.26 -9.18 -26.88
CA GLN A 272 -30.61 -9.71 -26.67
C GLN A 272 -31.58 -8.63 -26.17
N SER A 273 -31.17 -7.79 -25.21
CA SER A 273 -32.00 -6.69 -24.73
C SER A 273 -32.33 -5.67 -25.82
N LYS A 274 -31.37 -5.37 -26.73
CA LYS A 274 -31.61 -4.52 -27.90
C LYS A 274 -32.61 -5.15 -28.88
N THR A 275 -32.53 -6.45 -29.13
CA THR A 275 -33.50 -7.13 -30.02
C THR A 275 -34.90 -7.22 -29.42
N GLU A 276 -35.05 -7.43 -28.11
CA GLU A 276 -36.37 -7.45 -27.47
C GLU A 276 -37.00 -6.06 -27.35
N ARG A 277 -36.21 -5.00 -27.15
CA ARG A 277 -36.73 -3.62 -27.25
C ARG A 277 -37.27 -3.32 -28.64
N ALA A 278 -36.51 -3.62 -29.69
CA ALA A 278 -36.97 -3.43 -31.07
C ALA A 278 -38.26 -4.23 -31.39
N ARG A 279 -38.43 -5.43 -30.81
CA ARG A 279 -39.68 -6.21 -30.89
C ARG A 279 -40.84 -5.54 -30.17
N ALA A 280 -40.61 -4.99 -28.98
CA ALA A 280 -41.61 -4.24 -28.22
C ALA A 280 -42.04 -2.96 -28.97
N ASP A 281 -41.08 -2.18 -29.50
CA ASP A 281 -41.35 -0.97 -30.28
C ASP A 281 -42.25 -1.24 -31.50
N ILE A 282 -42.01 -2.35 -32.21
CA ILE A 282 -42.84 -2.82 -33.33
C ILE A 282 -44.25 -3.19 -32.84
N ALA A 283 -44.36 -3.99 -31.77
CA ALA A 283 -45.64 -4.42 -31.23
C ALA A 283 -46.49 -3.24 -30.70
N GLU A 284 -45.88 -2.22 -30.09
CA GLU A 284 -46.57 -0.98 -29.71
C GLU A 284 -47.08 -0.22 -30.94
N GLY A 285 -46.31 -0.18 -32.04
CA GLY A 285 -46.73 0.38 -33.32
C GLY A 285 -47.92 -0.34 -33.93
N GLU A 286 -47.92 -1.68 -33.91
CA GLU A 286 -49.04 -2.51 -34.36
C GLU A 286 -50.29 -2.29 -33.49
N VAL A 287 -50.16 -2.32 -32.17
CA VAL A 287 -51.27 -2.07 -31.22
C VAL A 287 -51.85 -0.66 -31.42
N LYS A 288 -51.02 0.35 -31.67
CA LYS A 288 -51.46 1.72 -31.98
C LYS A 288 -52.25 1.79 -33.30
N THR A 289 -51.79 1.05 -34.32
CA THR A 289 -52.46 0.97 -35.62
C THR A 289 -53.81 0.25 -35.52
N LEU A 290 -53.87 -0.87 -34.79
CA LEU A 290 -55.10 -1.63 -34.55
C LEU A 290 -56.13 -0.81 -33.75
N LYS A 291 -55.71 -0.01 -32.76
CA LYS A 291 -56.58 0.93 -32.05
C LYS A 291 -57.21 1.96 -32.98
N GLN A 292 -56.42 2.55 -33.90
CA GLN A 292 -56.93 3.51 -34.89
C GLN A 292 -57.93 2.85 -35.87
N GLN A 293 -57.69 1.60 -36.28
CA GLN A 293 -58.62 0.85 -37.12
C GLN A 293 -59.93 0.51 -36.39
N LEU A 294 -59.86 0.16 -35.10
CA LEU A 294 -61.04 -0.02 -34.24
C LEU A 294 -61.85 1.27 -34.13
N GLU A 295 -61.23 2.39 -33.76
CA GLU A 295 -61.92 3.68 -33.71
C GLU A 295 -62.57 4.05 -35.06
N GLN A 296 -61.92 3.75 -36.18
CA GLN A 296 -62.50 3.98 -37.51
C GLN A 296 -63.70 3.08 -37.78
N ARG A 297 -63.66 1.80 -37.37
CA ARG A 297 -64.78 0.86 -37.45
C ARG A 297 -65.95 1.30 -36.58
N ASP A 298 -65.71 1.71 -35.34
CA ASP A 298 -66.75 2.19 -34.42
C ASP A 298 -67.44 3.45 -34.96
N ARG A 299 -66.66 4.39 -35.51
CA ARG A 299 -67.20 5.58 -36.20
C ARG A 299 -68.00 5.23 -37.46
N GLN A 300 -67.66 4.14 -38.16
CA GLN A 300 -68.43 3.63 -39.31
C GLN A 300 -69.73 2.96 -38.87
N LEU A 301 -69.69 2.12 -37.82
CA LEU A 301 -70.88 1.48 -37.23
C LEU A 301 -71.86 2.50 -36.67
N ALA A 302 -71.39 3.52 -35.95
CA ALA A 302 -72.24 4.59 -35.41
C ALA A 302 -72.95 5.40 -36.52
N ARG A 303 -72.30 5.61 -37.67
CA ARG A 303 -72.93 6.23 -38.86
C ARG A 303 -74.00 5.33 -39.45
N ALA A 304 -73.69 4.05 -39.70
CA ALA A 304 -74.65 3.08 -40.23
C ALA A 304 -75.86 2.89 -39.30
N GLN A 305 -75.66 2.90 -37.98
CA GLN A 305 -76.75 2.89 -36.97
C GLN A 305 -77.62 4.15 -37.05
N LYS A 306 -77.03 5.34 -37.23
CA LYS A 306 -77.79 6.59 -37.42
C LYS A 306 -78.57 6.59 -38.73
N GLU A 307 -77.95 6.17 -39.83
CA GLU A 307 -78.56 6.11 -41.16
C GLU A 307 -79.71 5.08 -41.21
N THR A 308 -79.56 3.91 -40.59
CA THR A 308 -80.64 2.93 -40.47
C THR A 308 -81.75 3.39 -39.52
N ALA A 309 -81.45 4.09 -38.42
CA ALA A 309 -82.47 4.70 -37.57
C ALA A 309 -83.28 5.76 -38.32
N GLU A 310 -82.62 6.65 -39.09
CA GLU A 310 -83.31 7.62 -39.95
C GLU A 310 -84.14 6.97 -41.05
N ALA A 311 -83.64 5.91 -41.70
CA ALA A 311 -84.38 5.16 -42.71
C ALA A 311 -85.63 4.49 -42.11
N ASN A 312 -85.49 3.86 -40.94
CA ASN A 312 -86.60 3.25 -40.21
C ASN A 312 -87.65 4.30 -39.80
N GLN A 313 -87.22 5.49 -39.35
CA GLN A 313 -88.14 6.59 -39.05
C GLN A 313 -88.93 7.02 -40.31
N ARG A 314 -88.26 7.20 -41.45
CA ARG A 314 -88.92 7.55 -42.73
C ARG A 314 -89.94 6.48 -43.15
N ILE A 315 -89.64 5.20 -42.95
CA ILE A 315 -90.58 4.09 -43.22
C ILE A 315 -91.82 4.17 -42.31
N VAL A 316 -91.64 4.41 -41.01
CA VAL A 316 -92.73 4.58 -40.05
C VAL A 316 -93.60 5.82 -40.37
N GLU A 317 -92.98 6.92 -40.80
CA GLU A 317 -93.70 8.12 -41.27
C GLU A 317 -94.51 7.86 -42.55
N ILE A 318 -93.99 7.09 -43.51
CA ILE A 318 -94.72 6.70 -44.72
C ILE A 318 -95.89 5.77 -44.35
N TRP A 319 -95.66 4.76 -43.52
CA TRP A 319 -96.69 3.82 -43.08
C TRP A 319 -97.82 4.50 -42.31
N THR A 320 -97.50 5.46 -41.43
CA THR A 320 -98.52 6.25 -40.71
C THR A 320 -99.24 7.28 -41.59
N ARG A 321 -98.68 7.68 -42.74
CA ARG A 321 -99.41 8.45 -43.77
C ARG A 321 -100.37 7.55 -44.55
N MET A 322 -99.92 6.38 -45.03
CA MET A 322 -100.78 5.41 -45.73
C MET A 322 -101.96 4.98 -44.85
N LYS A 323 -101.71 4.63 -43.59
CA LYS A 323 -102.78 4.24 -42.64
C LYS A 323 -103.82 5.35 -42.40
N LYS A 324 -103.46 6.62 -42.62
CA LYS A 324 -104.40 7.77 -42.57
C LYS A 324 -105.20 7.95 -43.86
N THR A 325 -104.65 7.62 -45.03
CA THR A 325 -105.45 7.59 -46.27
C THR A 325 -106.42 6.40 -46.25
N ASP A 326 -105.98 5.24 -45.75
CA ASP A 326 -106.80 4.03 -45.67
C ASP A 326 -107.96 4.15 -44.66
N THR A 327 -107.87 5.08 -43.70
CA THR A 327 -108.95 5.41 -42.76
C THR A 327 -109.82 6.59 -43.19
N SER A 328 -109.63 7.10 -44.41
CA SER A 328 -110.52 8.10 -45.02
C SER A 328 -111.81 7.51 -45.59
N GLU A 329 -111.87 6.19 -45.84
CA GLU A 329 -113.03 5.49 -46.41
C GLU A 329 -113.48 4.26 -45.60
N ALA A 330 -113.37 4.30 -44.26
CA ALA A 330 -114.05 3.33 -43.39
C ALA A 330 -114.39 3.89 -42.00
N SER A 331 -115.67 3.77 -41.61
CA SER A 331 -116.17 3.94 -40.23
C SER A 331 -116.74 2.61 -39.70
N PRO A 332 -116.95 2.43 -38.39
CA PRO A 332 -116.26 1.34 -37.69
C PRO A 332 -117.16 0.30 -37.03
N THR A 333 -116.59 -0.84 -36.62
CA THR A 333 -116.90 -1.53 -35.34
C THR A 333 -116.03 -2.78 -35.13
N GLY A 334 -115.87 -3.24 -33.88
CA GLY A 334 -115.30 -4.57 -33.58
C GLY A 334 -114.53 -4.68 -32.26
N LYS A 335 -115.15 -5.26 -31.21
CA LYS A 335 -114.45 -5.69 -29.98
C LYS A 335 -114.06 -7.17 -30.10
N ARG A 336 -112.87 -7.58 -29.63
CA ARG A 336 -112.72 -8.68 -28.64
C ARG A 336 -111.28 -8.97 -28.15
N SER A 337 -111.19 -9.14 -26.83
CA SER A 337 -110.37 -10.04 -26.01
C SER A 337 -109.12 -10.77 -26.56
N ALA A 338 -108.04 -10.72 -25.75
CA ALA A 338 -106.94 -11.69 -25.60
C ALA A 338 -107.44 -13.06 -25.03
N PRO A 339 -106.63 -14.12 -24.70
CA PRO A 339 -105.15 -14.18 -24.50
C PRO A 339 -104.40 -15.48 -24.93
N GLY A 340 -103.10 -15.59 -24.61
CA GLY A 340 -102.42 -16.87 -24.25
C GLY A 340 -101.32 -17.42 -25.17
N GLY A 341 -100.35 -18.15 -24.58
CA GLY A 341 -99.23 -18.89 -25.24
C GLY A 341 -97.94 -18.04 -25.40
N ASP A 342 -96.74 -18.36 -24.88
CA ASP A 342 -95.93 -19.61 -24.79
C ASP A 342 -95.22 -19.96 -26.12
N ALA A 343 -93.92 -20.32 -26.22
CA ALA A 343 -92.82 -20.42 -25.23
C ALA A 343 -91.40 -20.44 -25.91
N GLU A 344 -90.34 -20.47 -25.09
CA GLU A 344 -88.97 -21.07 -25.29
C GLU A 344 -87.97 -20.60 -26.40
N GLU A 345 -86.64 -20.85 -26.27
CA GLU A 345 -85.80 -21.03 -25.04
C GLU A 345 -84.95 -19.76 -24.79
N GLU A 346 -83.63 -19.59 -25.04
CA GLU A 346 -82.48 -20.46 -25.39
C GLU A 346 -81.21 -19.89 -24.69
N ARG A 347 -80.07 -20.56 -24.75
CA ARG A 347 -79.03 -20.51 -23.70
C ARG A 347 -77.73 -19.78 -24.05
N VAL A 348 -77.10 -19.29 -22.98
CA VAL A 348 -75.66 -19.37 -22.68
C VAL A 348 -74.64 -18.97 -23.77
N LEU A 349 -73.84 -17.92 -23.46
CA LEU A 349 -72.40 -18.16 -23.32
C LEU A 349 -71.73 -17.25 -22.26
N LYS A 350 -70.99 -17.86 -21.32
CA LYS A 350 -70.05 -17.16 -20.43
C LYS A 350 -68.70 -17.03 -21.12
N ARG A 351 -67.98 -15.91 -20.96
CA ARG A 351 -66.51 -15.90 -21.03
C ARG A 351 -65.84 -14.78 -20.22
N SER A 352 -65.36 -15.19 -19.04
CA SER A 352 -64.11 -14.80 -18.37
C SER A 352 -63.54 -13.39 -18.58
N LYS A 353 -63.72 -12.51 -17.58
CA LYS A 353 -62.66 -11.56 -17.18
C LYS A 353 -61.79 -12.22 -16.10
N THR A 354 -60.50 -12.38 -16.36
CA THR A 354 -59.33 -12.19 -15.44
C THR A 354 -58.10 -12.88 -16.02
N VAL A 355 -57.09 -12.09 -16.38
CA VAL A 355 -55.68 -12.45 -16.25
C VAL A 355 -54.98 -11.18 -15.74
N SER A 356 -54.27 -11.30 -14.63
CA SER A 356 -53.43 -10.26 -14.04
C SER A 356 -52.23 -10.96 -13.39
N MET A 357 -51.04 -10.39 -13.57
CA MET A 357 -49.72 -11.02 -13.39
C MET A 357 -49.42 -12.09 -14.46
#